data_AF-A0A930M461-F1
#
_entry.id   AF-A0A930M461-F1
#
_cell.length_a   1.000
_cell.length_b   1.000
_cell.length_c   1.000
_cell.angle_alpha   90.00
_cell.angle_beta   90.00
_cell.angle_gamma   90.00
#
_symmetry.space_group_name_H-M   'P 1'
#
loop_
_entity.id
_entity.type
_entity.pdbx_description
1 polymer ?
#
loop_
_entity_poly.entity_id
_entity_poly.type
_entity_poly.pdbx_seq_one_letter_code
_entity_poly.pdbx_strand_id
1 'polypeptide(L)' 'MIEVSSASDIGRVRTSNEDSCGVFSPAVYVVADGLGGHAAGEVASRIVVAAVHD' A
#
# COMPACT_ATOMS: atom_id res chain seq x y z
N MET A 1 16.50 1.69 -17.91
CA MET A 1 15.96 2.54 -16.84
C MET A 1 14.52 2.11 -16.64
N ILE A 2 14.10 1.82 -15.41
CA ILE A 2 12.71 1.45 -15.12
C ILE A 2 11.97 2.74 -14.76
N GLU A 3 10.95 3.09 -15.53
CA GLU A 3 10.00 4.15 -15.21
C GLU A 3 8.91 3.54 -14.31
N VAL A 4 8.62 4.19 -13.18
CA VAL A 4 7.65 3.70 -12.19
C VAL A 4 6.67 4.79 -11.82
N SER A 5 5.40 4.41 -11.77
CA SER A 5 4.29 5.23 -11.26
C SER A 5 3.39 4.36 -10.39
N SER A 6 2.66 5.00 -9.48
CA SER A 6 1.72 4.32 -8.58
C SER A 6 0.37 5.04 -8.59
N ALA A 7 -0.71 4.27 -8.57
CA ALA A 7 -2.07 4.75 -8.41
C ALA A 7 -2.86 3.73 -7.60
N SER A 8 -3.80 4.20 -6.78
CA SER A 8 -4.70 3.35 -6.01
C SER A 8 -6.06 4.04 -5.92
N ASP A 9 -7.13 3.24 -5.85
CA ASP A 9 -8.51 3.70 -5.82
C ASP A 9 -9.31 2.81 -4.86
N ILE A 10 -10.22 3.42 -4.11
CA ILE A 10 -11.09 2.69 -3.16
C ILE A 10 -12.12 1.79 -3.86
N GLY A 11 -12.40 2.04 -5.14
CA GLY A 11 -13.46 1.40 -5.89
C GLY A 11 -14.85 1.87 -5.45
N ARG A 12 -15.87 1.12 -5.85
CA ARG A 12 -17.28 1.56 -5.71
C ARG A 12 -18.02 0.97 -4.52
N VAL A 13 -17.40 0.04 -3.79
CA VAL A 13 -18.09 -0.81 -2.79
C VAL A 13 -17.57 -0.59 -1.38
N ARG A 14 -16.26 -0.35 -1.22
CA ARG A 14 -15.63 -0.21 0.10
C ARG A 14 -15.76 1.22 0.63
N THR A 15 -15.75 1.36 1.96
CA THR A 15 -15.80 2.65 2.66
C THR A 15 -14.42 3.19 3.03
N SER A 16 -13.40 2.34 3.01
CA SER A 16 -11.99 2.67 3.17
C SER A 16 -11.16 1.98 2.10
N ASN A 17 -10.07 2.62 1.68
CA ASN A 17 -9.04 1.97 0.89
C ASN A 17 -7.98 1.41 1.87
N GLU A 18 -7.81 0.09 1.85
CA GLU A 18 -6.86 -0.62 2.69
C GLU A 18 -5.55 -0.94 1.95
N ASP A 19 -5.41 -0.49 0.70
CA ASP A 19 -4.18 -0.59 -0.08
C ASP A 19 -3.16 0.49 0.33
N SER A 20 -1.89 0.12 0.33
CA SER A 20 -0.75 1.04 0.45
C SER A 20 0.34 0.63 -0.55
N CYS A 21 1.08 1.60 -1.09
CA CYS A 21 2.22 1.34 -1.95
C CYS A 21 3.39 2.30 -1.66
N GLY A 22 4.60 1.89 -2.03
CA GLY A 22 5.82 2.67 -1.83
C GLY A 22 6.86 2.40 -2.91
N VAL A 23 7.62 3.43 -3.26
CA VAL A 23 8.74 3.37 -4.20
C VAL A 23 9.97 3.91 -3.48
N PHE A 24 10.97 3.07 -3.31
CA PHE A 24 12.17 3.36 -2.53
C PHE A 24 13.44 3.16 -3.35
N SER A 25 14.45 3.99 -3.05
CA SER A 25 15.77 3.89 -3.66
C SER A 25 16.52 2.64 -3.17
N PRO A 26 17.35 1.97 -3.99
CA PRO A 26 17.62 2.26 -5.41
C PRO A 26 16.64 1.61 -6.39
N ALA A 27 15.86 0.61 -6.00
CA ALA A 27 14.90 -0.09 -6.86
C ALA A 27 13.96 -1.02 -6.06
N VAL A 28 13.38 -0.54 -4.97
CA VAL A 28 12.41 -1.32 -4.18
C VAL A 28 11.01 -0.75 -4.40
N TYR A 29 10.07 -1.61 -4.77
CA TYR A 29 8.68 -1.25 -5.04
C TYR A 29 7.79 -2.17 -4.21
N VAL A 30 6.87 -1.59 -3.46
CA VAL A 30 6.04 -2.30 -2.48
C VAL A 30 4.58 -2.00 -2.75
N VAL A 31 3.75 -3.03 -2.66
CA VAL A 31 2.28 -2.93 -2.58
C VAL A 31 1.84 -3.82 -1.43
N ALA A 32 0.96 -3.32 -0.58
CA ALA A 32 0.37 -4.02 0.55
C ALA A 32 -1.14 -3.81 0.57
N ASP A 33 -1.91 -4.90 0.65
CA ASP A 33 -3.37 -4.93 0.77
C ASP A 33 -3.73 -5.32 2.21
N GLY A 34 -4.48 -4.45 2.89
CA GLY A 34 -5.01 -4.72 4.22
C GLY A 34 -6.16 -5.74 4.17
N LEU A 35 -6.14 -6.72 5.07
CA LEU A 35 -7.20 -7.71 5.15
C LEU A 35 -8.51 -7.09 5.66
N GLY A 36 -9.43 -6.83 4.74
CA GLY A 36 -10.78 -6.38 5.06
C GLY A 36 -11.53 -7.33 6.00
N GLY A 37 -12.36 -6.76 6.88
CA GLY A 37 -13.13 -7.52 7.89
C GLY A 37 -12.40 -7.74 9.22
N HIS A 38 -11.12 -7.36 9.30
CA HIS A 38 -10.40 -7.16 10.57
C HIS A 38 -10.28 -5.66 10.87
N ALA A 39 -10.08 -5.30 12.14
CA ALA A 39 -9.92 -3.90 12.50
C ALA A 39 -8.62 -3.33 11.89
N ALA A 40 -8.73 -2.17 11.25
CA ALA A 40 -7.63 -1.32 10.80
C ALA A 40 -6.69 -1.92 9.73
N GLY A 41 -7.27 -2.54 8.68
CA GLY A 41 -6.49 -3.05 7.53
C GLY A 41 -5.64 -1.97 6.86
N GLU A 42 -6.12 -0.73 6.82
CA GLU A 42 -5.38 0.44 6.33
C GLU A 42 -4.15 0.78 7.19
N VAL A 43 -4.18 0.49 8.48
CA VAL A 43 -3.03 0.70 9.37
C VAL A 43 -2.00 -0.39 9.14
N ALA A 44 -2.45 -1.64 9.02
CA ALA A 44 -1.58 -2.78 8.75
C ALA A 44 -0.82 -2.61 7.42
N SER A 45 -1.50 -2.25 6.32
CA SER A 45 -0.85 -2.05 5.03
C SER A 45 0.15 -0.88 5.03
N ARG A 46 -0.15 0.21 5.74
CA ARG A 46 0.79 1.33 5.94
C ARG A 46 2.04 0.92 6.72
N ILE A 47 1.89 0.14 7.78
CA ILE A 47 3.03 -0.36 8.57
C ILE A 47 3.95 -1.21 7.70
N VAL A 48 3.40 -2.09 6.86
CA VAL A 48 4.18 -2.93 5.94
C VAL A 48 5.00 -2.07 4.98
N VAL A 49 4.39 -1.07 4.34
CA VAL A 49 5.11 -0.18 3.41
C VAL A 49 6.18 0.63 4.14
N ALA A 50 5.89 1.15 5.34
CA ALA A 50 6.85 1.92 6.13
C ALA A 50 8.04 1.06 6.58
N ALA A 51 7.82 -0.19 6.98
CA ALA A 51 8.87 -1.09 7.44
C ALA A 51 9.87 -1.48 6.34
N VAL A 52 9.53 -1.30 5.05
CA VAL A 52 10.47 -1.51 3.93
C VAL A 52 11.41 -0.32 3.75
N HIS A 53 11.07 0.85 4.30
CA HIS A 53 11.91 2.04 4.27
C HIS A 53 12.96 2.08 5.41
N ASP A 54 12.73 1.36 6.50
CA ASP A 54 13.65 1.27 7.66
C ASP A 54 14.82 0.31 7.41
#